data_AF-A0A235CNK0-F1
#
_entry.id   AF-A0A235CNK0-F1
#
_cell.length_a   1.000
_cell.length_b   1.000
_cell.length_c   1.000
_cell.angle_alpha   90.00
_cell.angle_beta   90.00
_cell.angle_gamma   90.00
#
_symmetry.space_group_name_H-M   'P 1'
#
loop_
_entity.id
_entity.type
_entity.pdbx_description
1 polymer ?
#
loop_
_entity_poly.entity_id
_entity_poly.type
_entity_poly.pdbx_seq_one_letter_code
_entity_poly.pdbx_strand_id
1 'polypeptide(L)'
;MPLSEREHRELVSALRRILDHYGVDYRQSPESYNYDTLYDHQCRLILDEVATSWQQHYGYRPSPLALQKALFAAEHSRRFSPPWYKRLITRFSRKSSPRPR
;
A
#
# COMPACT_ATOMS: atom_id res chain seq x y z
N MET A 1 -1.08 22.02 10.37
CA MET A 1 0.34 22.23 10.05
C MET A 1 0.66 21.51 8.76
N PRO A 2 1.37 22.11 7.80
CA PRO A 2 1.95 21.38 6.68
C PRO A 2 3.01 20.41 7.21
N LEU A 3 2.98 19.15 6.76
CA LEU A 3 4.02 18.17 7.08
C LEU A 3 5.35 18.63 6.47
N SER A 4 6.46 18.42 7.19
CA SER A 4 7.79 18.53 6.59
C SER A 4 7.98 17.49 5.50
N GLU A 5 8.93 17.73 4.59
CA GLU A 5 9.23 16.77 3.51
C GLU A 5 9.67 15.40 4.06
N ARG A 6 10.39 15.40 5.19
CA ARG A 6 10.80 14.17 5.88
C ARG A 6 9.59 13.40 6.41
N GLU A 7 8.70 14.08 7.13
CA GLU A 7 7.47 13.47 7.66
C GLU A 7 6.59 12.95 6.53
N HIS A 8 6.48 13.69 5.41
CA HIS A 8 5.74 13.22 4.25
C HIS A 8 6.34 11.91 3.69
N ARG A 9 7.67 11.81 3.55
CA ARG A 9 8.33 10.58 3.09
C ARG A 9 8.15 9.41 4.07
N GLU A 10 8.22 9.67 5.37
CA GLU A 10 7.96 8.67 6.42
C GLU A 10 6.51 8.17 6.35
N LEU A 11 5.54 9.07 6.15
CA LEU A 11 4.12 8.75 5.98
C LEU A 11 3.87 7.89 4.73
N VAL A 12 4.51 8.24 3.60
CA VAL A 12 4.46 7.46 2.35
C VAL A 12 5.01 6.04 2.57
N SER A 13 6.13 5.92 3.30
CA SER A 13 6.75 4.63 3.62
C SER A 13 5.84 3.75 4.50
N ALA A 14 5.22 4.34 5.52
CA ALA A 14 4.27 3.65 6.40
C ALA A 14 3.05 3.14 5.62
N LEU A 15 2.44 3.99 4.79
CA LEU A 15 1.30 3.63 3.95
C LEU A 15 1.66 2.53 2.96
N ARG A 16 2.84 2.60 2.33
CA ARG A 16 3.31 1.55 1.43
C ARG A 16 3.41 0.19 2.11
N ARG A 17 3.96 0.12 3.33
CA ARG A 17 4.07 -1.12 4.10
C ARG A 17 2.69 -1.73 4.41
N ILE A 18 1.73 -0.89 4.77
CA ILE A 18 0.37 -1.32 5.10
C ILE A 18 -0.36 -1.79 3.84
N LEU A 19 -0.25 -1.05 2.74
CA LEU A 19 -0.78 -1.47 1.46
C LEU A 19 -0.17 -2.81 1.01
N ASP A 20 1.14 -3.00 1.22
CA ASP A 20 1.86 -4.26 0.94
C ASP A 20 1.39 -5.41 1.84
N HIS A 21 1.05 -5.12 3.09
CA HIS A 21 0.51 -6.09 4.04
C HIS A 21 -0.89 -6.58 3.64
N TYR A 22 -1.80 -5.66 3.33
CA TYR A 22 -3.18 -5.99 2.98
C TYR A 22 -3.35 -6.48 1.53
N GLY A 23 -2.33 -6.34 0.68
CA GLY A 23 -2.38 -6.83 -0.70
C GLY A 23 -3.46 -6.17 -1.56
N VAL A 24 -3.81 -4.92 -1.25
CA VAL A 24 -4.88 -4.17 -1.93
C VAL A 24 -4.58 -4.05 -3.43
N ASP A 25 -5.46 -4.60 -4.27
CA ASP A 25 -5.39 -4.55 -5.73
C ASP A 25 -6.46 -3.58 -6.27
N TYR A 26 -6.05 -2.33 -6.47
CA TYR A 26 -6.88 -1.24 -6.99
C TYR A 26 -7.30 -1.45 -8.45
N ARG A 27 -6.59 -2.28 -9.22
CA ARG A 27 -6.91 -2.50 -10.65
C ARG A 27 -8.12 -3.40 -10.86
N GLN A 28 -8.49 -4.17 -9.85
CA GLN A 28 -9.66 -5.05 -9.90
C GLN A 28 -10.91 -4.41 -9.29
N SER A 29 -10.78 -3.23 -8.69
CA SER A 29 -11.91 -2.54 -8.08
C SER A 29 -12.66 -1.74 -9.15
N PRO A 30 -14.00 -1.84 -9.22
CA PRO A 30 -14.77 -1.03 -10.15
C PRO A 30 -14.60 0.45 -9.81
N GLU A 31 -14.54 1.30 -10.83
CA GLU A 31 -14.54 2.75 -10.66
C GLU A 31 -15.84 3.16 -9.94
N SER A 32 -15.72 3.85 -8.81
CA SER A 32 -16.88 4.36 -8.07
C SER A 32 -16.79 5.84 -7.88
N TYR A 33 -17.83 6.53 -8.34
CA TYR A 33 -18.03 7.95 -8.12
C TYR A 33 -18.68 8.25 -6.76
N ASN A 34 -19.19 7.23 -6.06
CA ASN A 34 -19.93 7.36 -4.81
C ASN A 34 -19.12 7.03 -3.55
N TYR A 35 -17.84 6.68 -3.69
CA TYR A 35 -16.98 6.25 -2.57
C TYR A 35 -17.46 5.01 -1.79
N ASP A 36 -18.31 4.19 -2.43
CA ASP A 36 -18.91 2.98 -1.85
C ASP A 36 -18.21 1.69 -2.30
N THR A 37 -17.03 1.76 -2.93
CA THR A 37 -16.32 0.52 -3.27
C THR A 37 -15.66 -0.10 -2.05
N LEU A 38 -15.48 -1.42 -2.11
CA LEU A 38 -14.64 -2.14 -1.18
C LEU A 38 -13.23 -1.53 -1.08
N TYR A 39 -12.72 -0.97 -2.18
CA TYR A 39 -11.48 -0.20 -2.22
C TYR A 39 -11.55 1.07 -1.38
N ASP A 40 -12.58 1.91 -1.57
CA ASP A 40 -12.75 3.14 -0.79
C ASP A 40 -12.85 2.86 0.71
N HIS A 41 -13.57 1.80 1.08
CA HIS A 41 -13.65 1.33 2.45
C HIS A 41 -12.27 0.88 2.98
N GLN A 42 -11.50 0.13 2.21
CA GLN A 42 -10.14 -0.29 2.58
C GLN A 42 -9.20 0.90 2.73
N CYS A 43 -9.23 1.85 1.80
CA CYS A 43 -8.45 3.07 1.90
C CYS A 43 -8.81 3.86 3.17
N ARG A 44 -10.10 3.97 3.51
CA ARG A 44 -10.55 4.65 4.72
C ARG A 44 -10.00 3.99 6.00
N LEU A 45 -10.02 2.67 6.06
CA LEU A 45 -9.46 1.91 7.19
C LEU A 45 -7.94 2.07 7.29
N ILE A 46 -7.22 1.97 6.18
CA ILE A 46 -5.77 2.15 6.12
C ILE A 46 -5.37 3.55 6.57
N LEU A 47 -6.09 4.58 6.10
CA LEU A 47 -5.84 5.96 6.47
C LEU A 47 -6.07 6.19 7.97
N ASP A 48 -7.12 5.59 8.54
CA ASP A 48 -7.41 5.72 9.97
C ASP A 48 -6.39 5.00 10.85
N GLU A 49 -5.95 3.80 10.44
CA GLU A 49 -4.90 3.03 11.11
C GLU A 49 -3.57 3.80 11.12
N VAL A 50 -3.14 4.33 9.97
CA VAL A 50 -1.93 5.14 9.86
C VAL A 50 -2.05 6.43 10.66
N ALA A 51 -3.19 7.10 10.60
CA ALA A 51 -3.39 8.35 11.33
C ALA A 51 -3.32 8.13 12.85
N THR A 52 -3.90 7.03 13.33
CA THR A 52 -3.83 6.62 14.73
C THR A 52 -2.39 6.31 15.16
N SER A 53 -1.68 5.49 14.37
CA SER A 53 -0.28 5.16 14.64
C SER A 53 0.62 6.40 14.62
N TRP A 54 0.39 7.32 13.68
CA TRP A 54 1.11 8.59 13.59
C TRP A 54 0.88 9.48 14.80
N GLN A 55 -0.38 9.59 15.24
CA GLN A 55 -0.73 10.35 16.43
C GLN A 55 -0.08 9.77 17.69
N GLN A 56 0.01 8.45 17.81
CA GLN A 56 0.71 7.81 18.92
C GLN A 56 2.22 8.08 18.88
N HIS A 57 2.83 8.14 17.69
CA HIS A 57 4.27 8.33 17.56
C HIS A 57 4.72 9.79 17.71
N TYR A 58 4.02 10.73 17.07
CA TYR A 58 4.40 12.15 17.02
C TYR A 58 3.52 13.07 17.86
N GLY A 59 2.46 12.55 18.51
CA GLY A 59 1.55 13.32 19.36
C GLY A 59 0.53 14.17 18.60
N TYR A 60 0.48 14.09 17.27
CA TYR A 60 -0.48 14.82 16.44
C TYR A 60 -0.99 13.98 15.28
N ARG A 61 -2.21 14.27 14.82
CA ARG A 61 -2.82 13.60 13.67
C ARG A 61 -2.53 14.39 12.38
N PRO A 62 -1.99 13.77 11.32
CA PRO A 62 -1.83 14.43 10.03
C PRO A 62 -3.18 14.84 9.45
N SER A 63 -3.22 15.90 8.64
CA SER A 63 -4.46 16.33 8.01
C SER A 63 -4.98 15.29 7.00
N PRO A 64 -6.30 15.18 6.79
CA PRO A 64 -6.87 14.24 5.82
C PRO A 64 -6.28 14.39 4.41
N LEU A 65 -6.06 15.64 3.98
CA LEU A 65 -5.46 15.94 2.69
C LEU A 65 -4.00 15.46 2.60
N ALA A 66 -3.23 15.57 3.68
CA ALA A 66 -1.85 15.11 3.71
C ALA A 66 -1.75 13.58 3.68
N LEU A 67 -2.66 12.91 4.38
CA LEU A 67 -2.81 11.45 4.35
C LEU A 67 -3.17 10.94 2.95
N GLN A 68 -4.15 11.57 2.30
CA GLN A 68 -4.54 11.22 0.93
C GLN A 68 -3.38 11.42 -0.05
N LYS A 69 -2.68 12.56 0.00
CA LYS A 69 -1.50 12.79 -0.85
C LYS A 69 -0.42 11.74 -0.66
N ALA A 70 -0.14 11.36 0.59
CA ALA A 70 0.84 10.32 0.89
C ALA A 70 0.38 8.94 0.43
N LEU A 71 -0.92 8.64 0.50
CA LEU A 71 -1.50 7.38 0.02
C LEU A 71 -1.32 7.27 -1.50
N PHE A 72 -1.69 8.30 -2.26
CA PHE A 72 -1.48 8.33 -3.71
C PHE A 72 0.00 8.21 -4.09
N ALA A 73 0.89 8.89 -3.37
CA ALA A 73 2.33 8.76 -3.60
C ALA A 73 2.84 7.34 -3.28
N ALA A 74 2.33 6.71 -2.22
CA ALA A 74 2.65 5.34 -1.86
C ALA A 74 2.20 4.36 -2.95
N GLU A 75 0.96 4.51 -3.43
CA GLU A 75 0.39 3.73 -4.54
C GLU A 75 1.19 3.90 -5.82
N HIS A 76 1.50 5.15 -6.22
CA HIS A 76 2.25 5.42 -7.45
C HIS A 76 3.69 4.88 -7.37
N SER A 77 4.29 4.87 -6.16
CA SER A 77 5.63 4.29 -5.93
C SER A 77 5.65 2.76 -5.96
N ARG A 78 4.48 2.09 -5.88
CA ARG A 78 4.41 0.63 -5.95
C ARG A 78 4.59 0.19 -7.41
N ARG A 79 5.78 -0.36 -7.71
CA ARG A 79 5.87 -1.40 -8.74
C ARG A 79 5.10 -2.61 -8.22
N PHE A 80 3.89 -2.80 -8.71
CA PHE A 80 3.00 -3.90 -8.35
C PHE A 80 3.78 -5.23 -8.39
N SER A 81 4.11 -5.77 -7.22
CA SER A 81 4.76 -7.08 -7.07
C SER A 81 4.16 -7.73 -5.85
N PRO A 82 2.97 -8.33 -5.99
CA PRO A 82 2.30 -8.96 -4.88
C PRO A 82 3.21 -10.01 -4.23
N PRO A 83 3.25 -10.13 -2.90
CA PRO A 83 4.09 -11.14 -2.23
C PRO A 83 3.72 -12.58 -2.63
N TRP A 84 2.49 -12.82 -3.10
CA TRP A 84 2.08 -14.11 -3.67
C TRP A 84 2.68 -14.38 -5.06
N TYR A 85 3.02 -13.36 -5.84
CA TYR A 85 3.65 -13.49 -7.15
C TYR A 85 5.08 -14.06 -7.06
N LYS A 86 5.85 -13.67 -6.04
CA LYS A 86 7.18 -14.24 -5.77
C LYS A 86 7.13 -15.75 -5.46
N ARG A 87 6.04 -16.23 -4.84
CA ARG A 87 5.87 -17.66 -4.52
C ARG A 87 5.46 -18.50 -5.73
N LEU A 88 4.80 -17.91 -6.74
CA LEU A 88 4.44 -18.63 -7.97
C LEU A 88 5.64 -18.78 -8.92
N ILE A 89 6.49 -17.76 -9.06
CA ILE A 89 7.63 -17.81 -9.99
C ILE A 89 8.72 -18.80 -9.51
N THR A 90 8.93 -18.90 -8.19
CA THR A 90 9.89 -19.87 -7.63
C THR A 90 9.45 -21.33 -7.79
N ARG A 91 8.17 -21.59 -8.04
CA ARG A 91 7.64 -22.94 -8.22
C ARG A 91 7.74 -23.46 -9.67
N PHE A 92 7.85 -22.56 -10.66
CA PHE A 92 8.03 -22.91 -12.07
C PHE A 92 9.50 -22.99 -12.51
N SER A 93 10.44 -22.42 -11.77
CA SER A 93 11.88 -22.44 -12.12
C SER A 93 12.63 -23.70 -11.63
N ARG A 94 11.93 -24.82 -11.41
CA ARG A 94 12.52 -26.10 -10.94
C ARG A 94 12.23 -27.30 -11.86
N LYS A 95 11.87 -27.07 -13.12
CA LYS A 95 11.74 -28.12 -14.15
C LYS A 95 12.53 -27.78 -15.42
N SER A 96 13.84 -27.81 -15.32
CA SER A 96 14.71 -27.93 -16.50
C SER A 96 16.02 -28.63 -16.11
N SER A 97 15.96 -29.95 -16.02
CA SER A 97 17.12 -30.82 -16.18
C SER A 97 16.66 -32.22 -16.57
N PRO A 98 16.65 -32.56 -17.87
CA PRO A 98 16.77 -33.95 -18.28
C PRO A 98 18.25 -34.34 -18.12
N ARG A 99 18.54 -35.35 -17.30
CA ARG A 99 19.85 -36.01 -17.31
C ARG A 99 19.92 -36.92 -18.55
N PRO A 100 21.06 -36.97 -19.25
CA PRO A 100 21.26 -37.92 -20.33
C PRO A 100 21.56 -39.31 -19.76
N ARG A 101 21.05 -40.35 -20.43
CA ARG A 101 21.62 -41.70 -20.44
C ARG A 101 21.80 -42.10 -21.89
#